data_AF-A0A1A8CME2-F1
#
_entry.id   AF-A0A1A8CME2-F1
#
_cell.length_a   1.000
_cell.length_b   1.000
_cell.length_c   1.000
_cell.angle_alpha   90.00
_cell.angle_beta   90.00
_cell.angle_gamma   90.00
#
_symmetry.space_group_name_H-M   'P 1'
#
loop_
_entity.id
_entity.type
_entity.pdbx_description
1 polymer ?
#
loop_
_entity_poly.entity_id
_entity_poly.type
_entity_poly.pdbx_seq_one_letter_code
_entity_poly.pdbx_strand_id
1 'polypeptide(L)'
;MQGVQALNPSSQTFLREETVLLLAEAYDSNTEDLKHELHQMRRVLLRKKGQKESPTTLMEMTQFLDPYQDVFHELYRLCKIAVVLPVSSASCEQSFSTLRL
;
A
#
# COMPACT_ATOMS: atom_id res chain seq x y z
N MET A 1 -2.36 -5.06 11.20
CA MET A 1 -3.24 -5.05 10.01
C MET A 1 -2.53 -5.71 8.83
N GLN A 2 -2.96 -6.90 8.40
CA GLN A 2 -2.29 -7.65 7.32
C GLN A 2 -2.35 -6.95 5.95
N GLY A 3 -3.42 -6.18 5.67
CA GLY A 3 -3.57 -5.42 4.42
C GLY A 3 -2.48 -4.35 4.22
N VAL A 4 -2.15 -3.58 5.25
CA VAL A 4 -1.06 -2.57 5.19
C VAL A 4 0.30 -3.24 4.99
N GLN A 5 0.51 -4.41 5.61
CA GLN A 5 1.74 -5.19 5.41
C GLN A 5 1.85 -5.74 3.98
N ALA A 6 0.73 -6.05 3.32
CA ALA A 6 0.75 -6.53 1.94
C ALA A 6 1.20 -5.47 0.93
N LEU A 7 1.19 -4.19 1.30
CA LEU A 7 1.70 -3.09 0.46
C LEU A 7 3.15 -2.72 0.77
N ASN A 8 3.74 -3.30 1.83
CA ASN A 8 5.12 -3.01 2.22
C ASN A 8 6.10 -3.99 1.54
N PRO A 9 7.07 -3.53 0.74
CA PRO A 9 8.05 -4.38 0.06
C PRO A 9 8.88 -5.28 0.98
N SER A 10 9.13 -4.86 2.22
CA SER A 10 9.84 -5.66 3.22
C SER A 10 9.00 -6.79 3.84
N SER A 11 7.70 -6.84 3.56
CA SER A 11 6.81 -7.85 4.11
C SER A 11 6.85 -9.16 3.32
N GLN A 12 6.70 -10.29 4.03
CA GLN A 12 6.52 -11.60 3.39
C GLN A 12 5.23 -11.71 2.58
N THR A 13 4.23 -10.87 2.87
CA THR A 13 2.95 -10.81 2.17
C THR A 13 2.90 -9.76 1.06
N PHE A 14 4.04 -9.19 0.69
CA PHE A 14 4.11 -8.10 -0.29
C PHE A 14 3.46 -8.47 -1.63
N LEU A 15 2.54 -7.61 -2.08
CA LEU A 15 1.70 -7.76 -3.26
C LEU A 15 0.95 -9.09 -3.34
N ARG A 16 0.67 -9.77 -2.21
CA ARG A 16 -0.18 -10.97 -2.19
C ARG A 16 -1.62 -10.55 -2.46
N GLU A 17 -2.17 -11.07 -3.55
CA GLU A 17 -3.45 -10.65 -4.11
C GLU A 17 -4.58 -10.75 -3.08
N GLU A 18 -4.73 -11.91 -2.42
CA GLU A 18 -5.73 -12.15 -1.38
C GLU A 18 -5.72 -11.07 -0.28
N THR A 19 -4.52 -10.67 0.17
CA THR A 19 -4.38 -9.73 1.28
C THR A 19 -4.58 -8.28 0.85
N VAL A 20 -4.22 -7.94 -0.39
CA VAL A 20 -4.46 -6.61 -0.96
C VAL A 20 -5.94 -6.43 -1.31
N LEU A 21 -6.61 -7.47 -1.82
CA LEU A 21 -8.03 -7.42 -2.14
C LEU A 21 -8.91 -7.21 -0.90
N LEU A 22 -8.57 -7.83 0.24
CA LEU A 22 -9.28 -7.55 1.50
C LEU A 22 -9.19 -6.08 1.91
N LEU A 23 -8.04 -5.42 1.64
CA LEU A 23 -7.89 -3.99 1.89
C LEU A 23 -8.69 -3.17 0.87
N ALA A 24 -8.66 -3.58 -0.40
CA ALA A 24 -9.41 -2.94 -1.49
C ALA A 24 -10.92 -2.94 -1.24
N GLU A 25 -11.46 -4.07 -0.79
CA GLU A 25 -12.87 -4.21 -0.39
C GLU A 25 -13.22 -3.29 0.78
N ALA A 26 -12.34 -3.16 1.77
CA ALA A 26 -12.57 -2.28 2.92
C ALA A 26 -12.59 -0.78 2.57
N TYR A 27 -11.94 -0.38 1.47
CA TYR A 27 -11.86 1.02 1.02
C TYR A 27 -12.62 1.30 -0.28
N ASP A 28 -13.51 0.39 -0.70
CA ASP A 28 -14.33 0.53 -1.90
C ASP A 28 -13.47 0.88 -3.14
N SER A 29 -12.47 0.04 -3.39
CA SER A 29 -11.56 0.14 -4.53
C SER A 29 -11.99 -0.80 -5.64
N ASN A 30 -11.74 -0.45 -6.91
CA ASN A 30 -12.06 -1.34 -8.02
C ASN A 30 -11.13 -2.57 -8.02
N THR A 31 -11.66 -3.71 -7.60
CA THR A 31 -10.90 -4.96 -7.46
C THR A 31 -10.49 -5.55 -8.82
N GLU A 32 -11.25 -5.31 -9.88
CA GLU A 32 -10.92 -5.81 -11.21
C GLU A 32 -9.72 -5.06 -11.79
N ASP A 33 -9.73 -3.73 -11.75
CA ASP A 33 -8.58 -2.93 -12.19
C ASP A 33 -7.34 -3.23 -11.34
N LEU A 34 -7.53 -3.34 -10.02
CA LEU A 34 -6.45 -3.64 -9.08
C LEU A 34 -5.75 -4.98 -9.34
N LYS A 35 -6.47 -6.04 -9.72
CA LYS A 35 -5.85 -7.33 -10.09
C LYS A 35 -4.89 -7.18 -11.26
N HIS A 36 -5.31 -6.44 -12.28
CA HIS A 36 -4.48 -6.18 -13.46
C HIS A 36 -3.25 -5.34 -13.08
N GLU A 37 -3.46 -4.27 -12.31
CA GLU A 37 -2.40 -3.40 -11.78
C GLU A 37 -1.37 -4.18 -10.96
N LEU A 38 -1.81 -5.05 -10.04
CA LEU A 38 -0.95 -5.89 -9.23
C LEU A 38 -0.08 -6.82 -10.08
N HIS A 39 -0.68 -7.47 -11.08
CA HIS A 39 0.06 -8.33 -11.99
C HIS A 39 1.13 -7.53 -12.78
N GLN A 40 0.79 -6.35 -13.29
CA GLN A 40 1.74 -5.50 -14.00
C GLN A 40 2.84 -4.98 -13.09
N MET A 41 2.50 -4.55 -11.86
CA MET A 41 3.48 -4.07 -10.89
C MET A 41 4.49 -5.15 -10.51
N ARG A 42 4.04 -6.39 -10.27
CA ARG A 42 4.96 -7.53 -10.03
C ARG A 42 5.95 -7.69 -11.19
N ARG A 43 5.51 -7.55 -12.44
CA ARG A 43 6.38 -7.60 -13.62
C ARG A 43 7.36 -6.43 -13.69
N VAL A 44 6.91 -5.21 -13.37
CA VAL A 44 7.78 -4.02 -13.32
C VAL A 44 8.88 -4.20 -12.27
N LEU A 45 8.54 -4.66 -11.07
CA LEU A 45 9.49 -4.91 -10.00
C LEU A 45 10.48 -6.02 -10.36
N LEU A 46 10.03 -7.10 -11.01
CA LEU A 46 10.91 -8.16 -11.50
C LEU A 46 11.92 -7.63 -12.53
N ARG A 47 11.50 -6.76 -13.45
CA ARG A 47 12.41 -6.13 -14.43
C ARG A 47 13.41 -5.19 -13.75
N LYS A 48 13.04 -4.56 -12.64
CA LYS A 48 13.89 -3.66 -11.86
C LYS A 48 14.72 -4.35 -10.77
N LYS A 49 14.58 -5.67 -10.56
CA LYS A 49 15.26 -6.43 -9.48
C LYS A 49 16.81 -6.44 -9.56
N GLY A 50 17.40 -5.87 -10.61
CA GLY A 50 18.85 -5.65 -10.76
C GLY A 50 19.30 -4.20 -10.65
N GLN A 51 18.39 -3.24 -10.45
CA GLN A 51 18.70 -1.82 -10.24
C GLN A 51 18.70 -1.52 -8.73
N LYS A 52 19.56 -0.58 -8.31
CA LYS A 52 19.73 -0.19 -6.90
C LYS A 52 18.50 0.45 -6.24
N GLU A 53 17.43 0.68 -7.00
CA GLU A 53 16.25 1.46 -6.63
C GLU A 53 14.99 0.58 -6.39
N SER A 54 15.15 -0.62 -5.82
CA SER A 54 13.98 -1.37 -5.35
C SER A 54 13.47 -0.77 -4.04
N PRO A 55 12.20 -0.35 -3.94
CA PRO A 55 11.67 0.20 -2.70
C PRO A 55 11.69 -0.86 -1.61
N THR A 56 12.11 -0.48 -0.41
CA THR A 56 12.18 -1.34 0.78
C THR A 56 11.06 -1.02 1.76
N THR A 57 10.58 0.22 1.79
CA THR A 57 9.52 0.68 2.69
C THR A 57 8.23 1.00 1.93
N LEU A 58 7.10 1.04 2.65
CA LEU A 58 5.82 1.48 2.09
C LEU A 58 5.88 2.92 1.53
N MET A 59 6.65 3.79 2.19
CA MET A 59 6.81 5.17 1.74
C MET A 59 7.61 5.25 0.44
N GLU A 60 8.71 4.51 0.33
CA GLU A 60 9.47 4.38 -0.92
C GLU A 60 8.64 3.75 -2.03
N MET A 61 7.78 2.76 -1.71
CA MET A 61 6.87 2.16 -2.68
C MET A 61 5.84 3.18 -3.19
N THR A 62 5.35 4.06 -2.31
CA THR A 62 4.43 5.13 -2.69
C THR A 62 5.11 6.15 -3.59
N GLN A 63 6.34 6.58 -3.23
CA GLN A 63 7.15 7.48 -4.06
C GLN A 63 7.53 6.86 -5.41
N PHE A 64 7.78 5.55 -5.44
CA PHE A 64 8.03 4.80 -6.67
C PHE A 64 6.81 4.81 -7.61
N LEU A 65 5.60 4.83 -7.04
CA LEU A 65 4.34 4.83 -7.75
C LEU A 65 3.88 6.23 -8.21
N ASP A 66 4.33 7.31 -7.56
CA ASP A 66 3.99 8.70 -7.90
C ASP A 66 4.04 9.01 -9.42
N PRO A 67 5.13 8.69 -10.16
CA PRO A 67 5.19 8.97 -11.60
C PRO A 67 4.25 8.12 -12.45
N TYR A 68 3.64 7.07 -11.88
CA TYR A 68 2.76 6.14 -12.58
C TYR A 68 1.33 6.14 -12.00
N GLN A 69 0.95 7.17 -11.26
CA GLN A 69 -0.35 7.25 -10.56
C GLN A 69 -1.57 7.07 -11.47
N ASP A 70 -1.48 7.46 -12.74
CA ASP A 70 -2.58 7.32 -13.71
C ASP A 70 -2.68 5.90 -14.28
N VAL A 71 -1.61 5.11 -14.18
CA VAL A 71 -1.53 3.73 -14.68
C VAL A 71 -1.84 2.71 -13.57
N PHE A 72 -1.44 3.02 -12.33
CA PHE A 72 -1.66 2.19 -11.15
C PHE A 72 -2.55 2.92 -10.14
N HIS A 73 -3.75 3.31 -10.59
CA HIS A 73 -4.61 4.21 -9.84
C HIS A 73 -5.04 3.61 -8.50
N GLU A 74 -5.55 2.38 -8.52
CA GLU A 74 -6.09 1.72 -7.32
C GLU A 74 -4.97 1.33 -6.36
N LEU A 75 -3.87 0.79 -6.89
CA LEU A 75 -2.72 0.43 -6.08
C LEU A 75 -2.10 1.67 -5.41
N TYR A 76 -1.95 2.78 -6.15
CA TYR A 76 -1.41 4.02 -5.61
C TYR A 76 -2.34 4.64 -4.55
N ARG A 77 -3.66 4.62 -4.80
CA ARG A 77 -4.66 5.06 -3.82
C ARG A 77 -4.56 4.26 -2.52
N LEU A 78 -4.49 2.93 -2.60
CA LEU A 78 -4.36 2.05 -1.44
C LEU A 78 -3.05 2.29 -0.67
N CYS A 79 -1.93 2.50 -1.37
CA CYS A 79 -0.66 2.88 -0.75
C CYS A 79 -0.78 4.18 0.05
N LYS A 80 -1.39 5.23 -0.52
CA LYS A 80 -1.61 6.50 0.19
C LYS A 80 -2.47 6.33 1.44
N ILE A 81 -3.55 5.56 1.36
CA ILE A 81 -4.39 5.24 2.52
C ILE A 81 -3.56 4.53 3.59
N ALA A 82 -2.79 3.52 3.19
CA ALA A 82 -1.96 2.72 4.09
C ALA A 82 -0.88 3.56 4.82
N VAL A 83 -0.32 4.59 4.17
CA VAL A 83 0.63 5.51 4.80
C VAL A 83 -0.04 6.38 5.88
N VAL A 84 -1.29 6.79 5.67
CA VAL A 84 -2.01 7.71 6.58
C VAL A 84 -2.68 6.97 7.74
N LEU A 85 -3.09 5.71 7.57
CA LEU A 85 -3.74 4.90 8.60
C LEU A 85 -3.04 4.87 9.98
N PRO A 86 -1.73 4.59 10.09
CA PRO A 86 -1.05 4.54 11.38
C PRO A 86 -0.99 5.91 12.09
N VAL A 87 -0.99 7.01 11.32
CA VAL A 87 -1.01 8.37 11.88
C VAL A 87 -2.37 8.66 12.52
N SER A 88 -3.45 8.23 11.86
CA SER A 88 -4.81 8.41 12.38
C SER A 88 -5.06 7.58 13.65
N SER A 89 -4.57 6.34 13.75
CA SER A 89 -4.75 5.53 14.97
C SER A 89 -3.99 6.12 16.17
N ALA A 90 -2.74 6.55 15.98
CA ALA A 90 -1.94 7.16 17.04
C ALA A 90 -2.54 8.51 17.51
N SER A 91 -3.10 9.29 16.58
CA SER A 91 -3.79 10.55 16.90
C SER A 91 -5.07 10.32 17.73
N CYS A 92 -5.83 9.27 17.43
CA CYS A 92 -7.00 8.87 18.22
C CYS A 92 -6.61 8.44 19.64
N GLU A 93 -5.55 7.66 19.81
CA GLU A 93 -5.07 7.21 21.13
C GLU A 93 -4.57 8.37 21.99
N GLN A 94 -3.89 9.35 21.40
CA GLN A 94 -3.45 10.56 22.11
C GLN A 94 -4.65 11.40 22.56
N SER A 95 -5.65 11.60 21.70
CA SER A 95 -6.85 12.37 22.00
C SER A 95 -7.70 11.73 23.12
N PHE A 96 -7.86 10.39 23.10
CA PHE A 96 -8.55 9.66 24.18
C PHE A 96 -7.80 9.71 25.50
N SER A 97 -6.46 9.68 25.47
CA SER A 97 -5.65 9.76 26.70
C SER A 97 -5.81 11.11 27.40
N THR A 98 -6.04 12.20 26.65
CA THR A 98 -6.28 13.54 27.22
C THR A 98 -7.71 13.76 27.74
N LEU A 99 -8.68 12.95 27.31
CA LEU A 99 -10.07 13.00 27.80
C LEU A 99 -10.27 12.26 29.13
N ARG A 100 -9.22 11.64 29.66
CA ARG A 100 -9.22 10.95 30.96
C ARG A 100 -8.85 11.90 32.10
N LEU A 101 -9.49 13.09 32.12
CA LEU A 101 -9.44 14.11 33.18
C LEU A 101 -10.81 14.20 33.86
#